data_AF-A0A2W6SZK5-F1
#
_entry.id   AF-A0A2W6SZK5-F1
#
_cell.length_a   1.000
_cell.length_b   1.000
_cell.length_c   1.000
_cell.angle_alpha   90.00
_cell.angle_beta   90.00
_cell.angle_gamma   90.00
#
_symmetry.space_group_name_H-M   'P 1'
#
loop_
_entity.id
_entity.type
_entity.pdbx_description
1 polymer ?
#
loop_
_entity_poly.entity_id
_entity_poly.type
_entity_poly.pdbx_seq_one_letter_code
_entity_poly.pdbx_strand_id
1 'polypeptide(L)'
;MALLEEAFLACANLDAEFEPDDPSPEFLASFPPTDGGDHWSGLLSLFDEPHFPSLGAELSGGNSLEDPAHCTAVISGTTDFQPWSVAQIIQRCCRATLALEPLGFEWAVTCSRPRPGEFGGGYCAIFADRVVLQSTGESLSQALVTGSPSVDGESSGRISPIGQSTDVTAGRSLSFNAPDIFHDPAFRRWLMDDRPKFTWHKSGDPDEWSDVVVLVDPSLSGEGSDSDMPAYIWDRIITLCRAELGAGGSGDPHIMVRLTNLDC
;
A
#
# COMPACT_ATOMS: atom_id res chain seq x y z
N MET A 1 10.70 19.47 -6.54
CA MET A 1 10.65 18.28 -7.40
C MET A 1 12.03 17.70 -7.67
N ALA A 2 12.99 18.47 -8.18
CA ALA A 2 14.31 17.97 -8.60
C ALA A 2 14.99 17.00 -7.61
N LEU A 3 15.06 17.35 -6.32
CA LEU A 3 15.67 16.45 -5.31
C LEU A 3 14.89 15.16 -5.05
N LEU A 4 13.55 15.18 -5.21
CA LEU A 4 12.73 13.96 -5.14
C LEU A 4 12.99 13.08 -6.37
N GLU A 5 13.01 13.67 -7.58
CA GLU A 5 13.30 12.95 -8.82
C GLU A 5 14.68 12.31 -8.78
N GLU A 6 15.70 13.05 -8.32
CA GLU A 6 17.06 12.55 -8.16
C GLU A 6 17.12 11.39 -7.16
N ALA A 7 16.46 11.51 -5.99
CA ALA A 7 16.40 10.44 -5.00
C ALA A 7 15.74 9.16 -5.55
N PHE A 8 14.56 9.31 -6.19
CA PHE A 8 13.81 8.18 -6.75
C PHE A 8 14.56 7.51 -7.90
N LEU A 9 15.18 8.30 -8.78
CA LEU A 9 15.98 7.77 -9.89
C LEU A 9 17.24 7.05 -9.39
N ALA A 10 17.93 7.59 -8.40
CA ALA A 10 19.08 6.94 -7.78
C ALA A 10 18.70 5.60 -7.14
N CYS A 11 17.61 5.56 -6.37
CA CYS A 11 17.06 4.31 -5.82
C CYS A 11 16.73 3.30 -6.91
N ALA A 12 16.05 3.72 -7.98
CA ALA A 12 15.68 2.83 -9.09
C ALA A 12 16.90 2.27 -9.83
N ASN A 13 17.92 3.11 -10.09
CA ASN A 13 19.16 2.67 -10.71
C ASN A 13 19.91 1.67 -9.82
N LEU A 14 20.10 2.00 -8.54
CA LEU A 14 20.82 1.15 -7.59
C LEU A 14 20.11 -0.20 -7.38
N ASP A 15 18.78 -0.21 -7.27
CA ASP A 15 17.96 -1.44 -7.16
C ASP A 15 18.06 -2.32 -8.41
N ALA A 16 18.18 -1.71 -9.59
CA ALA A 16 18.38 -2.39 -10.86
C ALA A 16 19.86 -2.66 -11.20
N GLU A 17 20.78 -2.50 -10.23
CA GLU A 17 22.22 -2.69 -10.38
C GLU A 17 22.87 -1.80 -11.46
N PHE A 18 22.26 -0.65 -11.78
CA PHE A 18 22.85 0.39 -12.62
C PHE A 18 23.61 1.42 -11.76
N GLU A 19 24.75 1.88 -12.28
CA GLU A 19 25.50 2.96 -11.66
C GLU A 19 24.77 4.29 -11.90
N PRO A 20 24.31 5.00 -10.86
CA PRO A 20 23.70 6.32 -11.00
C PRO A 20 24.75 7.36 -11.40
N ASP A 21 24.30 8.45 -12.04
CA ASP A 21 25.13 9.64 -12.23
C ASP A 21 25.60 10.21 -10.88
N ASP A 22 26.67 11.03 -10.88
CA ASP A 22 27.11 11.70 -9.66
C ASP A 22 26.00 12.59 -9.07
N PRO A 23 25.77 12.56 -7.74
CA PRO A 23 24.72 13.35 -7.11
C PRO A 23 25.00 14.86 -7.20
N SER A 24 23.95 15.64 -7.28
CA SER A 24 24.03 17.10 -7.29
C SER A 24 24.55 17.64 -5.95
N PRO A 25 25.19 18.83 -5.93
CA PRO A 25 25.61 19.47 -4.69
C PRO A 25 24.45 19.69 -3.70
N GLU A 26 23.26 20.02 -4.21
CA GLU A 26 22.04 20.20 -3.44
C GLU A 26 21.56 18.87 -2.83
N PHE A 27 21.72 17.77 -3.56
CA PHE A 27 21.46 16.43 -3.06
C PHE A 27 22.41 16.06 -1.92
N LEU A 28 23.71 16.23 -2.09
CA LEU A 28 24.72 15.96 -1.06
C LEU A 28 24.51 16.82 0.20
N ALA A 29 24.01 18.05 0.06
CA ALA A 29 23.65 18.89 1.20
C ALA A 29 22.43 18.34 1.97
N SER A 30 21.51 17.66 1.27
CA SER A 30 20.30 17.08 1.83
C SER A 30 20.53 15.67 2.39
N PHE A 31 21.43 14.92 1.77
CA PHE A 31 21.85 13.56 2.12
C PHE A 31 23.38 13.49 2.25
N PRO A 32 23.96 14.04 3.34
CA PRO A 32 25.41 14.01 3.52
C PRO A 32 25.93 12.56 3.54
N PRO A 33 27.00 12.23 2.79
CA PRO A 33 27.60 10.90 2.79
C PRO A 33 27.99 10.47 4.20
N THR A 34 27.65 9.23 4.56
CA THR A 34 28.03 8.61 5.83
C THR A 34 29.28 7.74 5.71
N ASP A 35 29.62 7.32 4.49
CA ASP A 35 30.87 6.68 4.11
C ASP A 35 31.64 7.60 3.15
N GLY A 36 32.92 7.83 3.43
CA GLY A 36 33.77 8.72 2.64
C GLY A 36 34.09 8.20 1.23
N GLY A 37 33.80 6.93 0.93
CA GLY A 37 33.97 6.33 -0.39
C GLY A 37 32.70 6.26 -1.24
N ASP A 38 31.53 6.56 -0.67
CA ASP A 38 30.24 6.37 -1.33
C ASP A 38 29.36 7.62 -1.18
N HIS A 39 29.17 8.34 -2.29
CA HIS A 39 28.36 9.56 -2.35
C HIS A 39 26.86 9.31 -2.04
N TRP A 40 26.37 8.08 -2.21
CA TRP A 40 24.97 7.71 -1.98
C TRP A 40 24.71 7.14 -0.59
N SER A 41 25.76 6.87 0.20
CA SER A 41 25.66 6.28 1.55
C SER A 41 24.69 7.02 2.48
N GLY A 42 24.58 8.35 2.34
CA GLY A 42 23.61 9.17 3.08
C GLY A 42 22.16 8.83 2.74
N LEU A 43 21.84 8.59 1.47
CA LEU A 43 20.53 8.11 1.00
C LEU A 43 20.29 6.66 1.42
N LEU A 44 21.30 5.80 1.26
CA LEU A 44 21.20 4.36 1.57
C LEU A 44 20.97 4.09 3.06
N SER A 45 21.43 4.99 3.94
CA SER A 45 21.18 4.92 5.39
C SER A 45 19.70 5.00 5.79
N LEU A 46 18.80 5.30 4.85
CA LEU A 46 17.36 5.36 5.09
C LEU A 46 16.65 4.02 4.95
N PHE A 47 17.34 3.01 4.43
CA PHE A 47 16.80 1.69 4.16
C PHE A 47 17.29 0.68 5.20
N ASP A 48 16.39 -0.25 5.58
CA ASP A 48 16.78 -1.38 6.43
C ASP A 48 17.70 -2.36 5.67
N GLU A 49 17.54 -2.46 4.34
CA GLU A 49 18.43 -3.21 3.44
C GLU A 49 19.09 -2.26 2.42
N PRO A 50 20.29 -1.72 2.73
CA PRO A 50 20.97 -0.74 1.88
C PRO A 50 21.43 -1.26 0.52
N HIS A 51 21.55 -2.59 0.33
CA HIS A 51 22.01 -3.17 -0.93
C HIS A 51 20.92 -3.24 -2.01
N PHE A 52 19.65 -3.16 -1.61
CA PHE A 52 18.49 -3.16 -2.51
C PHE A 52 17.56 -2.01 -2.11
N PRO A 53 17.94 -0.75 -2.39
CA PRO A 53 17.25 0.44 -1.91
C PRO A 53 15.96 0.72 -2.70
N SER A 54 15.05 -0.25 -2.73
CA SER A 54 13.77 -0.14 -3.41
C SER A 54 12.75 0.63 -2.57
N LEU A 55 12.07 1.60 -3.17
CA LEU A 55 10.98 2.33 -2.52
C LEU A 55 9.63 1.63 -2.66
N GLY A 56 9.55 0.62 -3.55
CA GLY A 56 8.30 -0.02 -3.91
C GLY A 56 7.27 0.94 -4.50
N ALA A 57 7.73 2.09 -5.04
CA ALA A 57 6.89 3.12 -5.64
C ALA A 57 7.64 3.94 -6.69
N GLU A 58 6.87 4.49 -7.61
CA GLU A 58 7.29 5.42 -8.64
C GLU A 58 6.86 6.84 -8.27
N LEU A 59 7.67 7.81 -8.69
CA LEU A 59 7.35 9.23 -8.58
C LEU A 59 6.87 9.74 -9.94
N SER A 60 5.74 10.44 -9.94
CA SER A 60 5.23 11.18 -11.07
C SER A 60 4.73 12.56 -10.63
N GLY A 61 4.32 13.37 -11.61
CA GLY A 61 3.84 14.73 -11.39
C GLY A 61 4.78 15.77 -11.99
N GLY A 62 4.64 17.01 -11.55
CA GLY A 62 5.42 18.11 -12.11
C GLY A 62 4.96 19.47 -11.62
N ASN A 63 5.66 20.49 -12.09
CA ASN A 63 5.29 21.88 -11.81
C ASN A 63 3.98 22.22 -12.53
N SER A 64 3.11 22.97 -11.86
CA SER A 64 1.92 23.51 -12.51
C SER A 64 2.33 24.47 -13.63
N LEU A 65 1.65 24.34 -14.78
CA LEU A 65 1.84 25.27 -15.90
C LEU A 65 1.34 26.68 -15.57
N GLU A 66 0.36 26.78 -14.67
CA GLU A 66 -0.26 28.04 -14.26
C GLU A 66 0.47 28.67 -13.06
N ASP A 67 1.06 27.83 -12.20
CA ASP A 67 1.90 28.25 -11.08
C ASP A 67 3.18 27.41 -11.02
N PRO A 68 4.25 27.79 -11.72
CA PRO A 68 5.50 27.04 -11.74
C PRO A 68 6.20 26.93 -10.37
N ALA A 69 5.79 27.75 -9.38
CA ALA A 69 6.28 27.64 -8.01
C ALA A 69 5.54 26.53 -7.23
N HIS A 70 4.39 26.07 -7.72
CA HIS A 70 3.64 24.97 -7.16
C HIS A 70 3.93 23.67 -7.93
N CYS A 71 4.23 22.61 -7.19
CA CYS A 71 4.56 21.31 -7.74
C CYS A 71 3.72 20.24 -7.05
N THR A 72 3.06 19.41 -7.85
CA THR A 72 2.32 18.26 -7.34
C THR A 72 3.15 17.00 -7.58
N ALA A 73 3.54 16.32 -6.51
CA ALA A 73 4.16 15.01 -6.56
C ALA A 73 3.11 13.93 -6.31
N VAL A 74 3.13 12.89 -7.14
CA VAL A 74 2.29 11.71 -6.99
C VAL A 74 3.21 10.51 -6.84
N ILE A 75 3.11 9.83 -5.71
CA ILE A 75 3.89 8.64 -5.41
C ILE A 75 2.92 7.46 -5.43
N SER A 76 3.21 6.46 -6.26
CA SER A 76 2.33 5.30 -6.46
C SER A 76 3.14 4.03 -6.60
N GLY A 77 2.69 2.96 -5.97
CA GLY A 77 3.36 1.66 -6.02
C GLY A 77 2.43 0.52 -5.62
N THR A 78 2.73 -0.68 -6.10
CA THR A 78 1.92 -1.89 -5.86
C THR A 78 2.69 -3.03 -5.20
N THR A 79 4.01 -2.87 -5.00
CA THR A 79 4.90 -3.94 -4.53
C THR A 79 5.84 -3.37 -3.49
N ASP A 80 5.82 -3.94 -2.28
CA ASP A 80 6.78 -3.67 -1.19
C ASP A 80 7.04 -2.17 -0.91
N PHE A 81 5.96 -1.37 -0.92
CA PHE A 81 6.03 0.07 -0.64
C PHE A 81 6.70 0.35 0.72
N GLN A 82 7.70 1.24 0.71
CA GLN A 82 8.50 1.60 1.89
C GLN A 82 8.09 2.98 2.46
N PRO A 83 7.02 3.07 3.28
CA PRO A 83 6.47 4.35 3.71
C PRO A 83 7.47 5.17 4.54
N TRP A 84 8.31 4.51 5.36
CA TRP A 84 9.30 5.20 6.17
C TRP A 84 10.40 5.85 5.33
N SER A 85 11.01 5.11 4.40
CA SER A 85 12.06 5.63 3.51
C SER A 85 11.54 6.76 2.64
N VAL A 86 10.33 6.61 2.07
CA VAL A 86 9.66 7.67 1.30
C VAL A 86 9.45 8.92 2.14
N ALA A 87 8.96 8.78 3.38
CA ALA A 87 8.75 9.92 4.28
C ALA A 87 10.05 10.65 4.61
N GLN A 88 11.14 9.90 4.86
CA GLN A 88 12.46 10.43 5.19
C GLN A 88 13.11 11.16 4.00
N ILE A 89 12.85 10.69 2.77
CA ILE A 89 13.26 11.37 1.52
C ILE A 89 12.47 12.68 1.37
N ILE A 90 11.14 12.64 1.49
CA ILE A 90 10.30 13.84 1.43
C ILE A 90 10.73 14.86 2.49
N GLN A 91 10.99 14.43 3.73
CA GLN A 91 11.41 15.32 4.81
C GLN A 91 12.68 16.09 4.47
N ARG A 92 13.66 15.44 3.82
CA ARG A 92 14.93 16.05 3.41
C ARG A 92 14.79 16.91 2.16
N CYS A 93 14.03 16.45 1.17
CA CYS A 93 13.89 17.14 -0.11
C CYS A 93 12.93 18.34 -0.05
N CYS A 94 11.96 18.34 0.86
CA CYS A 94 10.89 19.34 0.93
C CYS A 94 11.01 20.29 2.13
N ARG A 95 12.23 20.54 2.63
CA ARG A 95 12.47 21.38 3.83
C ARG A 95 11.84 22.79 3.73
N ALA A 96 11.84 23.40 2.55
CA ALA A 96 11.24 24.71 2.35
C ALA A 96 9.71 24.68 2.52
N THR A 97 9.05 23.65 1.97
CA THR A 97 7.60 23.44 2.13
C THR A 97 7.25 23.08 3.58
N LEU A 98 8.03 22.18 4.18
CA LEU A 98 7.84 21.73 5.57
C LEU A 98 8.07 22.83 6.61
N ALA A 99 8.77 23.91 6.25
CA ALA A 99 8.88 25.11 7.09
C ALA A 99 7.58 25.94 7.13
N LEU A 100 6.69 25.74 6.17
CA LEU A 100 5.40 26.43 6.06
C LEU A 100 4.27 25.58 6.61
N GLU A 101 4.21 24.31 6.21
CA GLU A 101 3.12 23.39 6.58
C GLU A 101 3.57 21.92 6.56
N PRO A 102 2.96 21.05 7.37
CA PRO A 102 3.23 19.62 7.30
C PRO A 102 2.72 19.01 6.00
N LEU A 103 3.42 18.01 5.49
CA LEU A 103 3.00 17.21 4.35
C LEU A 103 2.48 15.86 4.84
N GLY A 104 1.67 15.19 4.03
CA GLY A 104 1.24 13.84 4.36
C GLY A 104 0.85 13.05 3.12
N PHE A 105 0.87 11.73 3.27
CA PHE A 105 0.38 10.80 2.28
C PHE A 105 -0.27 9.60 2.96
N GLU A 106 -1.10 8.90 2.20
CA GLU A 106 -1.73 7.64 2.61
C GLU A 106 -1.28 6.52 1.69
N TRP A 107 -1.31 5.29 2.20
CA TRP A 107 -1.10 4.08 1.40
C TRP A 107 -2.09 3.01 1.79
N ALA A 108 -2.34 2.06 0.88
CA ALA A 108 -3.17 0.90 1.12
C ALA A 108 -2.37 -0.37 0.80
N VAL A 109 -2.39 -1.36 1.69
CA VAL A 109 -1.71 -2.66 1.49
C VAL A 109 -2.62 -3.73 0.87
N THR A 110 -3.91 -3.42 0.68
CA THR A 110 -4.91 -4.37 0.18
C THR A 110 -5.52 -3.98 -1.15
N CYS A 111 -5.03 -2.97 -1.86
CA CYS A 111 -5.60 -2.55 -3.15
C CYS A 111 -4.83 -3.17 -4.33
N SER A 112 -5.54 -3.67 -5.35
CA SER A 112 -4.92 -4.20 -6.59
C SER A 112 -4.34 -3.09 -7.49
N ARG A 113 -4.68 -1.83 -7.21
CA ARG A 113 -4.17 -0.63 -7.90
C ARG A 113 -4.03 0.55 -6.92
N PRO A 114 -3.10 1.49 -7.15
CA PRO A 114 -2.94 2.68 -6.32
C PRO A 114 -4.24 3.52 -6.29
N ARG A 115 -4.71 3.86 -5.09
CA ARG A 115 -5.85 4.78 -4.91
C ARG A 115 -5.55 5.78 -3.79
N PRO A 116 -5.45 7.08 -4.10
CA PRO A 116 -5.36 8.12 -3.07
C PRO A 116 -6.64 8.11 -2.20
N GLY A 117 -6.50 8.16 -0.87
CA GLY A 117 -7.65 8.32 0.03
C GLY A 117 -8.35 7.03 0.51
N GLU A 118 -7.74 5.85 0.36
CA GLU A 118 -8.42 4.56 0.57
C GLU A 118 -7.93 3.72 1.75
N PHE A 119 -8.81 2.84 2.24
CA PHE A 119 -8.63 2.02 3.45
C PHE A 119 -7.84 0.74 3.20
N GLY A 120 -7.12 0.27 4.24
CA GLY A 120 -6.39 -0.99 4.24
C GLY A 120 -4.86 -0.83 4.25
N GLY A 121 -4.32 0.32 4.65
CA GLY A 121 -2.91 0.54 4.92
C GLY A 121 -2.70 1.53 6.06
N GLY A 122 -2.08 2.67 5.80
CA GLY A 122 -1.79 3.67 6.83
C GLY A 122 -1.62 5.08 6.28
N TYR A 123 -1.30 6.01 7.17
CA TYR A 123 -0.94 7.37 6.80
C TYR A 123 0.42 7.74 7.35
N CYS A 124 1.05 8.68 6.66
CA CYS A 124 2.27 9.34 7.07
C CYS A 124 2.02 10.84 7.17
N ALA A 125 2.29 11.43 8.33
CA ALA A 125 2.37 12.87 8.51
C ALA A 125 3.84 13.27 8.73
N ILE A 126 4.32 14.19 7.90
CA ILE A 126 5.71 14.63 7.81
C ILE A 126 5.77 16.07 8.28
N PHE A 127 6.53 16.29 9.35
CA PHE A 127 6.83 17.59 9.90
C PHE A 127 8.31 17.92 9.65
N ALA A 128 8.70 19.18 9.82
CA ALA A 128 10.10 19.58 9.66
C ALA A 128 11.08 18.85 10.61
N ASP A 129 10.59 18.39 11.77
CA ASP A 129 11.39 17.80 12.85
C ASP A 129 11.07 16.34 13.16
N ARG A 130 9.96 15.79 12.64
CA ARG A 130 9.53 14.41 12.91
C ARG A 130 8.66 13.84 11.80
N VAL A 131 8.55 12.52 11.79
CA VAL A 131 7.67 11.75 10.91
C VAL A 131 6.76 10.87 11.78
N VAL A 132 5.47 10.81 11.46
CA VAL A 132 4.46 10.01 12.17
C VAL A 132 3.81 9.04 11.19
N LEU A 133 3.90 7.73 11.45
CA LEU A 133 3.21 6.69 10.70
C LEU A 133 2.19 5.98 11.60
N GLN A 134 0.97 5.75 11.09
CA GLN A 134 -0.07 4.95 11.75
C GLN A 134 -0.92 4.20 10.72
N SER A 135 -1.74 3.24 11.17
CA SER A 135 -2.47 2.28 10.32
C SER A 135 -3.97 2.56 10.12
N THR A 136 -4.45 3.78 10.37
CA THR A 136 -5.86 4.17 10.13
C THR A 136 -5.98 5.54 9.45
N GLY A 137 -6.56 5.58 8.24
CA GLY A 137 -6.65 6.78 7.40
C GLY A 137 -7.46 7.94 8.00
N GLU A 138 -8.43 7.67 8.88
CA GLU A 138 -9.23 8.72 9.54
C GLU A 138 -8.40 9.69 10.40
N SER A 139 -7.17 9.32 10.76
CA SER A 139 -6.29 10.08 11.65
C SER A 139 -5.35 11.08 10.93
N LEU A 140 -5.21 11.05 9.59
CA LEU A 140 -4.29 11.93 8.88
C LEU A 140 -4.71 13.41 8.96
N SER A 141 -5.98 13.70 8.63
CA SER A 141 -6.50 15.07 8.66
C SER A 141 -6.40 15.68 10.07
N GLN A 142 -6.63 14.86 11.11
CA GLN A 142 -6.48 15.29 12.50
C GLN A 142 -5.00 15.52 12.87
N ALA A 143 -4.07 14.66 12.43
CA ALA A 143 -2.65 14.82 12.69
C ALA A 143 -2.06 16.08 12.03
N LEU A 144 -2.47 16.39 10.80
CA LEU A 144 -2.04 17.59 10.08
C LEU A 144 -2.54 18.88 10.76
N VAL A 145 -3.75 18.87 11.33
CA VAL A 145 -4.34 20.03 12.02
C VAL A 145 -3.80 20.22 13.43
N THR A 146 -3.63 19.12 14.19
CA THR A 146 -3.30 19.19 15.63
C THR A 146 -1.81 19.11 15.93
N GLY A 147 -0.99 18.71 14.95
CA GLY A 147 0.44 18.48 15.14
C GLY A 147 0.74 17.35 16.14
N SER A 148 -0.24 16.56 16.56
CA SER A 148 -0.07 15.45 17.50
C SER A 148 -0.84 14.24 16.99
N PRO A 149 -0.31 13.02 17.11
CA PRO A 149 -1.09 11.82 16.82
C PRO A 149 -2.35 11.81 17.70
N SER A 150 -3.47 11.31 17.16
CA SER A 150 -4.61 10.91 17.99
C SER A 150 -4.09 9.91 19.03
N VAL A 151 -4.41 10.14 20.31
CA VAL A 151 -3.80 9.45 21.47
C VAL A 151 -4.23 7.98 21.59
N ASP A 152 -5.04 7.48 20.67
CA ASP A 152 -5.43 6.07 20.66
C ASP A 152 -4.45 5.25 19.81
N GLY A 153 -3.27 4.96 20.38
CA GLY A 153 -2.33 3.97 19.85
C GLY A 153 -0.86 4.39 19.80
N GLU A 154 -0.29 4.93 20.88
CA GLU A 154 1.17 5.00 21.00
C GLU A 154 1.75 3.58 21.12
N SER A 155 2.35 3.07 20.05
CA SER A 155 3.43 2.07 20.17
C SER A 155 4.78 2.78 19.99
N SER A 156 5.21 3.50 21.03
CA SER A 156 6.65 3.72 21.22
C SER A 156 7.25 2.39 21.66
N GLY A 157 7.89 1.68 20.74
CA GLY A 157 8.41 0.35 21.04
C GLY A 157 9.52 -0.05 20.10
N ARG A 158 10.77 0.11 20.55
CA ARG A 158 11.80 -0.89 20.23
C ARG A 158 11.20 -2.24 20.55
N ILE A 159 10.91 -3.05 19.54
CA ILE A 159 10.46 -4.43 19.72
C ILE A 159 11.65 -5.19 20.30
N SER A 160 11.71 -5.24 21.63
CA SER A 160 12.41 -6.33 22.29
C SER A 160 11.55 -7.58 22.04
N PRO A 161 12.10 -8.71 21.60
CA PRO A 161 11.33 -9.91 21.34
C PRO A 161 10.78 -10.42 22.67
N ILE A 162 9.56 -10.00 23.01
CA ILE A 162 8.77 -10.69 24.01
C ILE A 162 8.36 -11.99 23.33
N GLY A 163 8.87 -13.11 23.84
CA GLY A 163 8.38 -14.43 23.50
C GLY A 163 6.95 -14.59 24.02
N GLN A 164 5.99 -13.91 23.38
CA GLN A 164 4.61 -14.32 23.40
C GLN A 164 4.49 -15.46 22.39
N SER A 165 3.94 -16.58 22.85
CA SER A 165 3.45 -17.62 21.95
C SER A 165 2.30 -17.02 21.17
N THR A 166 2.60 -16.39 20.03
CA THR A 166 1.60 -15.94 19.09
C THR A 166 0.93 -17.18 18.51
N ASP A 167 -0.38 -17.30 18.71
CA ASP A 167 -1.19 -18.34 18.07
C ASP A 167 -1.38 -17.96 16.60
N VAL A 168 -0.32 -18.16 15.80
CA VAL A 168 -0.31 -17.90 14.37
C VAL A 168 -0.76 -19.17 13.66
N THR A 169 -1.95 -19.12 13.07
CA THR A 169 -2.38 -20.15 12.12
C THR A 169 -2.20 -19.63 10.70
N ALA A 170 -1.43 -20.35 9.89
CA ALA A 170 -1.32 -20.04 8.46
C ALA A 170 -2.64 -20.35 7.75
N GLY A 171 -3.19 -19.35 7.06
CA GLY A 171 -4.39 -19.49 6.23
C GLY A 171 -4.05 -19.82 4.77
N ARG A 172 -5.05 -20.30 4.02
CA ARG A 172 -4.96 -20.52 2.57
C ARG A 172 -5.72 -19.41 1.86
N SER A 173 -5.18 -18.90 0.76
CA SER A 173 -5.84 -17.86 -0.03
C SER A 173 -5.72 -18.11 -1.52
N LEU A 174 -6.67 -17.58 -2.28
CA LEU A 174 -6.70 -17.57 -3.73
C LEU A 174 -7.07 -16.17 -4.22
N SER A 175 -6.40 -15.67 -5.25
CA SER A 175 -6.77 -14.41 -5.90
C SER A 175 -6.82 -14.62 -7.40
N PHE A 176 -7.89 -14.16 -8.06
CA PHE A 176 -7.98 -14.23 -9.52
C PHE A 176 -8.72 -13.02 -10.10
N ASN A 177 -8.36 -12.68 -11.34
CA ASN A 177 -9.03 -11.63 -12.11
C ASN A 177 -10.27 -12.20 -12.80
N ALA A 178 -11.41 -11.55 -12.63
CA ALA A 178 -12.69 -12.03 -13.15
C ALA A 178 -13.62 -10.89 -13.59
N PRO A 179 -13.21 -10.05 -14.55
CA PRO A 179 -14.04 -8.94 -15.03
C PRO A 179 -15.40 -9.41 -15.55
N ASP A 180 -15.47 -10.63 -16.09
CA ASP A 180 -16.72 -11.24 -16.53
C ASP A 180 -17.75 -11.44 -15.41
N ILE A 181 -17.30 -11.70 -14.17
CA ILE A 181 -18.16 -11.74 -12.98
C ILE A 181 -18.67 -10.33 -12.64
N PHE A 182 -17.83 -9.31 -12.73
CA PHE A 182 -18.21 -7.92 -12.45
C PHE A 182 -19.15 -7.32 -13.50
N HIS A 183 -19.13 -7.84 -14.73
CA HIS A 183 -20.10 -7.49 -15.77
C HIS A 183 -21.44 -8.25 -15.63
N ASP A 184 -21.49 -9.31 -14.82
CA ASP A 184 -22.69 -10.12 -14.65
C ASP A 184 -23.81 -9.35 -13.92
N PRO A 185 -25.02 -9.21 -14.51
CA PRO A 185 -26.10 -8.44 -13.89
C PRO A 185 -26.60 -9.00 -12.57
N ALA A 186 -26.56 -10.32 -12.36
CA ALA A 186 -26.97 -10.95 -11.11
C ALA A 186 -25.92 -10.73 -10.03
N PHE A 187 -24.62 -10.84 -10.35
CA PHE A 187 -23.54 -10.51 -9.42
C PHE A 187 -23.58 -9.05 -9.01
N ARG A 188 -23.76 -8.14 -9.97
CA ARG A 188 -23.89 -6.70 -9.73
C ARG A 188 -25.04 -6.39 -8.77
N ARG A 189 -26.20 -7.03 -8.95
CA ARG A 189 -27.34 -6.88 -8.03
C ARG A 189 -27.02 -7.39 -6.63
N TRP A 190 -26.35 -8.54 -6.53
CA TRP A 190 -25.89 -9.07 -5.25
C TRP A 190 -24.91 -8.09 -4.59
N LEU A 191 -23.86 -7.67 -5.30
CA LEU A 191 -22.83 -6.74 -4.81
C LEU A 191 -23.43 -5.43 -4.27
N MET A 192 -24.40 -4.87 -4.97
CA MET A 192 -25.07 -3.60 -4.63
C MET A 192 -26.23 -3.73 -3.63
N ASP A 193 -26.56 -4.93 -3.14
CA ASP A 193 -27.59 -5.05 -2.10
C ASP A 193 -27.09 -4.58 -0.72
N ASP A 194 -28.04 -4.35 0.20
CA ASP A 194 -27.76 -3.79 1.53
C ASP A 194 -27.03 -4.76 2.49
N ARG A 195 -26.73 -6.00 2.07
CA ARG A 195 -26.00 -6.95 2.92
C ARG A 195 -24.52 -6.58 2.95
N PRO A 196 -23.90 -6.52 4.14
CA PRO A 196 -22.47 -6.27 4.27
C PRO A 196 -21.66 -7.31 3.50
N LYS A 197 -20.68 -6.84 2.73
CA LYS A 197 -19.74 -7.67 1.98
C LYS A 197 -18.33 -7.20 2.28
N PHE A 198 -17.38 -8.13 2.24
CA PHE A 198 -15.99 -7.74 2.24
C PHE A 198 -15.63 -7.29 0.82
N THR A 199 -15.79 -6.00 0.53
CA THR A 199 -15.53 -5.43 -0.80
C THR A 199 -14.94 -4.03 -0.71
N TRP A 200 -14.19 -3.66 -1.74
CA TRP A 200 -13.75 -2.28 -1.99
C TRP A 200 -14.71 -1.50 -2.90
N HIS A 201 -15.82 -2.11 -3.34
CA HIS A 201 -16.88 -1.42 -4.06
C HIS A 201 -17.66 -0.49 -3.11
N LYS A 202 -17.77 0.79 -3.47
CA LYS A 202 -18.52 1.78 -2.70
C LYS A 202 -19.93 1.99 -3.21
N SER A 203 -20.05 2.27 -4.51
CA SER A 203 -21.32 2.58 -5.16
C SER A 203 -21.17 2.67 -6.68
N GLY A 204 -22.27 2.57 -7.41
CA GLY A 204 -22.29 2.79 -8.85
C GLY A 204 -21.89 1.57 -9.65
N ASP A 205 -21.31 1.79 -10.82
CA ASP A 205 -20.83 0.69 -11.66
C ASP A 205 -19.53 0.12 -11.09
N PRO A 206 -19.40 -1.22 -10.95
CA PRO A 206 -18.13 -1.82 -10.57
C PRO A 206 -17.04 -1.51 -11.60
N ASP A 207 -15.92 -1.06 -11.09
CA ASP A 207 -14.71 -0.66 -11.80
C ASP A 207 -13.54 -1.55 -11.37
N GLU A 208 -12.34 -1.26 -11.85
CA GLU A 208 -11.08 -1.95 -11.49
C GLU A 208 -10.71 -1.91 -10.01
N TRP A 209 -11.55 -1.22 -9.24
CA TRP A 209 -11.38 -0.92 -7.85
C TRP A 209 -12.43 -1.61 -6.97
N SER A 210 -13.32 -2.39 -7.57
CA SER A 210 -14.48 -2.98 -6.91
C SER A 210 -14.24 -4.40 -6.38
N ASP A 211 -12.99 -4.74 -6.01
CA ASP A 211 -12.61 -6.07 -5.54
C ASP A 211 -13.54 -6.63 -4.46
N VAL A 212 -13.75 -7.94 -4.48
CA VAL A 212 -14.60 -8.67 -3.52
C VAL A 212 -13.78 -9.79 -2.89
N VAL A 213 -13.88 -9.94 -1.58
CA VAL A 213 -13.31 -11.05 -0.82
C VAL A 213 -14.44 -11.89 -0.25
N VAL A 214 -14.32 -13.20 -0.40
CA VAL A 214 -15.25 -14.17 0.17
C VAL A 214 -14.49 -15.25 0.93
N LEU A 215 -15.13 -15.86 1.91
CA LEU A 215 -14.57 -16.95 2.71
C LEU A 215 -15.23 -18.27 2.31
N VAL A 216 -14.43 -19.19 1.82
CA VAL A 216 -14.88 -20.51 1.39
C VAL A 216 -14.56 -21.53 2.48
N ASP A 217 -15.52 -22.40 2.79
CA ASP A 217 -15.29 -23.51 3.72
C ASP A 217 -14.20 -24.46 3.17
N PRO A 218 -13.21 -24.85 4.01
CA PRO A 218 -12.06 -25.64 3.55
C PRO A 218 -12.45 -27.03 3.03
N SER A 219 -13.62 -27.57 3.37
CA SER A 219 -14.08 -28.85 2.81
C SER A 219 -14.44 -28.75 1.32
N LEU A 220 -14.63 -27.54 0.80
CA LEU A 220 -15.05 -27.28 -0.59
C LEU A 220 -16.35 -28.01 -0.96
N SER A 221 -17.26 -28.13 0.02
CA SER A 221 -18.58 -28.75 -0.13
C SER A 221 -19.65 -27.82 -0.71
N GLY A 222 -19.34 -26.52 -0.82
CA GLY A 222 -20.27 -25.49 -1.31
C GLY A 222 -20.67 -24.46 -0.25
N GLU A 223 -20.16 -24.56 0.98
CA GLU A 223 -20.44 -23.60 2.06
C GLU A 223 -19.39 -22.46 2.12
N GLY A 224 -19.80 -21.30 2.63
CA GLY A 224 -18.95 -20.13 2.82
C GLY A 224 -19.74 -18.87 3.23
N SER A 225 -19.05 -17.75 3.44
CA SER A 225 -19.64 -16.49 3.94
C SER A 225 -20.64 -15.87 2.97
N ASP A 226 -20.41 -16.05 1.67
CA ASP A 226 -21.11 -15.36 0.58
C ASP A 226 -21.73 -16.35 -0.42
N SER A 227 -22.09 -17.55 0.07
CA SER A 227 -22.74 -18.59 -0.75
C SER A 227 -24.15 -18.21 -1.22
N ASP A 228 -24.66 -17.05 -0.79
CA ASP A 228 -25.91 -16.43 -1.25
C ASP A 228 -25.75 -15.63 -2.56
N MET A 229 -24.53 -15.46 -3.07
CA MET A 229 -24.28 -14.92 -4.41
C MET A 229 -24.83 -15.84 -5.51
N PRO A 230 -24.88 -15.41 -6.79
CA PRO A 230 -25.38 -16.26 -7.86
C PRO A 230 -24.66 -17.62 -7.91
N ALA A 231 -25.43 -18.72 -7.83
CA ALA A 231 -24.89 -20.07 -7.60
C ALA A 231 -23.80 -20.49 -8.60
N TYR A 232 -23.95 -20.13 -9.89
CA TYR A 232 -22.94 -20.46 -10.90
C TYR A 232 -21.61 -19.72 -10.71
N ILE A 233 -21.60 -18.57 -10.05
CA ILE A 233 -20.40 -17.80 -9.69
C ILE A 233 -19.75 -18.43 -8.47
N TRP A 234 -20.56 -18.77 -7.47
CA TRP A 234 -20.10 -19.49 -6.28
C TRP A 234 -19.48 -20.85 -6.65
N ASP A 235 -20.16 -21.63 -7.47
CA ASP A 235 -19.68 -22.93 -7.97
C ASP A 235 -18.36 -22.80 -8.74
N ARG A 236 -18.18 -21.71 -9.50
CA ARG A 236 -16.92 -21.40 -10.18
C ARG A 236 -15.80 -21.14 -9.17
N ILE A 237 -16.06 -20.36 -8.11
CA ILE A 237 -15.08 -20.11 -7.03
C ILE A 237 -14.67 -21.43 -6.38
N ILE A 238 -15.63 -22.26 -5.96
CA ILE A 238 -15.36 -23.58 -5.36
C ILE A 238 -14.54 -24.47 -6.30
N THR A 239 -14.86 -24.45 -7.59
CA THR A 239 -14.15 -25.23 -8.62
C THR A 239 -12.70 -24.79 -8.73
N LEU A 240 -12.42 -23.48 -8.73
CA LEU A 240 -11.07 -22.93 -8.75
C LEU A 240 -10.30 -23.27 -7.47
N CYS A 241 -10.91 -23.12 -6.29
CA CYS A 241 -10.28 -23.54 -5.03
C CYS A 241 -9.93 -25.03 -5.02
N ARG A 242 -10.80 -25.89 -5.58
CA ARG A 242 -10.55 -27.33 -5.68
C ARG A 242 -9.39 -27.65 -6.61
N ALA A 243 -9.29 -26.93 -7.73
CA ALA A 243 -8.22 -27.12 -8.72
C ALA A 243 -6.86 -26.66 -8.18
N GLU A 244 -6.80 -25.48 -7.55
CA GLU A 244 -5.53 -24.85 -7.18
C GLU A 244 -5.04 -25.25 -5.79
N LEU A 245 -5.96 -25.43 -4.84
CA LEU A 245 -5.59 -25.63 -3.44
C LEU A 245 -5.93 -27.04 -2.93
N GLY A 246 -6.96 -27.70 -3.47
CA GLY A 246 -7.49 -28.97 -2.99
C GLY A 246 -8.37 -28.83 -1.73
N ALA A 247 -9.00 -29.93 -1.29
CA ALA A 247 -9.83 -29.91 -0.07
C ALA A 247 -8.95 -29.90 1.20
N GLY A 248 -9.34 -29.10 2.20
CA GLY A 248 -8.80 -29.10 3.55
C GLY A 248 -9.51 -30.07 4.48
N GLY A 249 -9.00 -30.20 5.70
CA GLY A 249 -9.55 -31.01 6.78
C GLY A 249 -10.56 -30.28 7.67
N SER A 250 -11.25 -31.04 8.51
CA SER A 250 -12.10 -30.47 9.57
C SER A 250 -11.25 -29.67 10.56
N GLY A 251 -11.54 -28.38 10.70
CA GLY A 251 -10.81 -27.47 11.59
C GLY A 251 -9.78 -26.59 10.89
N ASP A 252 -9.57 -26.75 9.59
CA ASP A 252 -8.78 -25.81 8.80
C ASP A 252 -9.46 -24.42 8.77
N PRO A 253 -8.69 -23.32 8.68
CA PRO A 253 -9.28 -22.00 8.50
C PRO A 253 -9.98 -21.91 7.14
N HIS A 254 -10.97 -21.01 7.05
CA HIS A 254 -11.61 -20.69 5.78
C HIS A 254 -10.57 -20.21 4.75
N ILE A 255 -10.81 -20.58 3.49
CA ILE A 255 -9.99 -20.13 2.37
C ILE A 255 -10.46 -18.72 2.00
N MET A 256 -9.54 -17.75 2.05
CA MET A 256 -9.84 -16.39 1.62
C MET A 256 -9.71 -16.28 0.10
N VAL A 257 -10.79 -15.97 -0.59
CA VAL A 257 -10.81 -15.84 -2.05
C VAL A 257 -11.06 -14.39 -2.44
N ARG A 258 -10.15 -13.81 -3.21
CA ARG A 258 -10.25 -12.44 -3.74
C ARG A 258 -10.57 -12.47 -5.23
N LEU A 259 -11.64 -11.77 -5.60
CA LEU A 259 -12.03 -11.48 -6.98
C LEU A 259 -11.60 -10.06 -7.32
N THR A 260 -10.92 -9.89 -8.45
CA THR A 260 -10.48 -8.58 -8.97
C THR A 260 -11.13 -8.26 -10.31
N ASN A 261 -11.27 -6.98 -10.64
CA ASN A 261 -11.92 -6.48 -11.86
C ASN A 261 -10.96 -5.70 -12.78
N LEU A 262 -9.75 -6.21 -12.98
CA LEU A 262 -8.72 -5.52 -13.74
C LEU A 262 -9.00 -5.66 -15.24
N ASP A 263 -8.99 -4.54 -15.97
CA ASP A 263 -8.96 -4.54 -17.44
C ASP A 263 -7.63 -5.17 -17.90
N CYS A 264 -7.73 -6.24 -18.70
CA CYS A 264 -6.60 -6.97 -19.28
C CYS A 264 -6.09 -6.31 -20.57
#